data_AF-A0A1S3JII1-F1
#
_entry.id   AF-A0A1S3JII1-F1
#
_cell.length_a   1.000
_cell.length_b   1.000
_cell.length_c   1.000
_cell.angle_alpha   90.00
_cell.angle_beta   90.00
_cell.angle_gamma   90.00
#
_symmetry.space_group_name_H-M   'P 1'
#
loop_
_entity.id
_entity.type
_entity.pdbx_description
1 polymer ?
#
loop_
_entity_poly.entity_id
_entity_poly.type
_entity_poly.pdbx_seq_one_letter_code
_entity_poly.pdbx_strand_id
1 'polypeptide(L)'
;MLFFFFFQESKKRSFSEEFVVLPDGQEAHWEVVERMLFIYAKLNPGLAYVQGMNEIMGPIYHTFACDPRQDWRENAEADAFFCFTNLMAEIRDNFIKTLDFDSSCGIGAEMNKLMLLLKKKDQRLHAQLRDQDLKPQFFAFRWITLLLSQEFSLPDVIRLWDSLFADGKRFEFLLYIGCAMLIHLREELLQGDFTVNMKLVQ
;
A
#
# COMPACT_ATOMS: atom_id res chain seq x y z
N MET A 1 2.65 -1.96 -12.30
CA MET A 1 2.42 -0.82 -13.21
C MET A 1 2.42 0.53 -12.48
N LEU A 2 2.69 0.59 -11.17
CA LEU A 2 2.85 1.86 -10.43
C LEU A 2 4.30 2.36 -10.40
N PHE A 3 5.28 1.47 -10.52
CA PHE A 3 6.71 1.84 -10.50
C PHE A 3 7.14 2.81 -11.62
N PHE A 4 6.47 2.76 -12.79
CA PHE A 4 6.72 3.70 -13.89
C PHE A 4 6.15 5.10 -13.64
N PHE A 5 5.12 5.24 -12.79
CA PHE A 5 4.43 6.51 -12.61
C PHE A 5 5.07 7.41 -11.55
N PHE A 6 5.76 6.85 -10.55
CA PHE A 6 6.25 7.64 -9.40
C PHE A 6 7.37 8.64 -9.74
N PHE A 7 8.05 8.51 -10.88
CA PHE A 7 9.07 9.48 -11.34
C PHE A 7 8.65 10.30 -12.57
N GLN A 8 7.44 10.11 -13.10
CA GLN A 8 6.98 10.78 -14.31
C GLN A 8 5.79 11.72 -14.02
N GLU A 9 6.06 12.91 -13.49
CA GLU A 9 5.17 14.03 -13.78
C GLU A 9 5.49 14.64 -15.15
N SER A 10 4.47 14.64 -16.01
CA SER A 10 4.31 15.44 -17.25
C SER A 10 5.07 15.00 -18.52
N LYS A 11 4.54 13.97 -19.21
CA LYS A 11 4.06 14.04 -20.62
C LYS A 11 3.76 12.64 -21.17
N LYS A 12 2.57 12.48 -21.77
CA LYS A 12 2.23 11.33 -22.64
C LYS A 12 3.35 11.13 -23.67
N ARG A 13 4.00 9.96 -23.67
CA ARG A 13 5.02 9.62 -24.66
C ARG A 13 4.70 8.30 -25.36
N SER A 14 4.98 8.27 -26.66
CA SER A 14 4.81 7.12 -27.55
C SER A 14 5.77 6.00 -27.17
N PHE A 15 5.46 4.78 -27.61
CA PHE A 15 6.12 3.49 -27.38
C PHE A 15 7.64 3.42 -27.72
N SER A 16 8.29 4.54 -28.03
CA SER A 16 9.67 4.66 -28.53
C SER A 16 10.67 5.23 -27.51
N GLU A 17 10.29 5.41 -26.25
CA GLU A 17 11.13 6.08 -25.23
C GLU A 17 11.38 5.25 -23.96
N GLU A 18 11.24 3.93 -24.05
CA GLU A 18 11.21 3.05 -22.87
C GLU A 18 12.60 2.84 -22.21
N PHE A 19 13.70 3.32 -22.81
CA PHE A 19 15.05 3.19 -22.25
C PHE A 19 15.87 4.46 -22.49
N VAL A 20 15.76 5.44 -21.60
CA VAL A 20 16.71 6.56 -21.54
C VAL A 20 17.97 6.06 -20.86
N VAL A 21 19.07 5.95 -21.60
CA VAL A 21 20.39 5.67 -21.03
C VAL A 21 20.82 6.90 -20.23
N LEU A 22 21.02 6.72 -18.92
CA LEU A 22 21.48 7.79 -18.04
C LEU A 22 22.98 8.06 -18.26
N PRO A 23 23.46 9.30 -18.00
CA PRO A 23 24.88 9.61 -18.04
C PRO A 23 25.70 8.73 -17.08
N ASP A 24 26.97 8.54 -17.39
CA ASP A 24 27.89 7.77 -16.53
C ASP A 24 27.88 8.30 -15.09
N GLY A 25 27.66 7.39 -14.13
CA GLY A 25 27.56 7.70 -12.70
C GLY A 25 26.16 8.07 -12.20
N GLN A 26 25.14 8.04 -13.06
CA GLN A 26 23.74 8.12 -12.64
C GLN A 26 23.06 6.75 -12.77
N GLU A 27 22.31 6.37 -11.75
CA GLU A 27 21.52 5.14 -11.74
C GLU A 27 20.04 5.47 -11.79
N ALA A 28 19.26 4.59 -12.39
CA ALA A 28 17.82 4.78 -12.42
C ALA A 28 17.22 4.35 -11.08
N HIS A 29 16.27 5.14 -10.56
CA HIS A 29 15.62 4.85 -9.27
C HIS A 29 14.97 3.45 -9.19
N TRP A 30 14.56 2.88 -10.33
CA TRP A 30 14.03 1.52 -10.39
C TRP A 30 15.09 0.44 -10.19
N GLU A 31 16.34 0.67 -10.62
CA GLU A 31 17.46 -0.25 -10.39
C GLU A 31 17.79 -0.30 -8.90
N VAL A 32 17.76 0.85 -8.23
CA VAL A 32 17.99 0.97 -6.78
C VAL A 32 16.95 0.16 -6.00
N VAL A 33 15.67 0.34 -6.32
CA VAL A 33 14.60 -0.40 -5.64
C VAL A 33 14.61 -1.90 -5.98
N GLU A 34 14.92 -2.27 -7.23
CA GLU A 34 15.11 -3.67 -7.60
C GLU A 34 16.21 -4.33 -6.77
N ARG A 35 17.37 -3.70 -6.61
CA ARG A 35 18.46 -4.21 -5.76
C ARG A 35 18.03 -4.37 -4.31
N MET A 36 17.38 -3.36 -3.73
CA MET A 36 16.92 -3.44 -2.35
C MET A 36 15.94 -4.60 -2.14
N LEU A 37 14.97 -4.77 -3.05
CA LEU A 37 14.01 -5.88 -2.99
C LEU A 37 14.69 -7.24 -3.22
N PHE A 38 15.68 -7.31 -4.12
CA PHE A 38 16.47 -8.51 -4.37
C PHE A 38 17.27 -8.90 -3.12
N ILE A 39 17.98 -7.95 -2.50
CA ILE A 39 18.74 -8.16 -1.26
C ILE A 39 17.79 -8.63 -0.15
N TYR A 40 16.65 -7.97 0.02
CA TYR A 40 15.65 -8.36 1.02
C TYR A 40 15.19 -9.81 0.81
N ALA A 41 14.88 -10.21 -0.42
CA ALA A 41 14.46 -11.57 -0.75
C ALA A 41 15.56 -12.60 -0.47
N LYS A 42 16.84 -12.26 -0.72
CA LYS A 42 17.98 -13.14 -0.42
C LYS A 42 18.21 -13.30 1.07
N LEU A 43 18.00 -12.24 1.85
CA LEU A 43 18.14 -12.27 3.31
C LEU A 43 16.95 -12.96 4.01
N ASN A 44 15.79 -13.02 3.36
CA ASN A 44 14.57 -13.61 3.90
C ASN A 44 14.05 -14.76 3.01
N PRO A 45 14.78 -15.87 2.84
CA PRO A 45 14.43 -16.93 1.88
C PRO A 45 13.09 -17.62 2.17
N GLY A 46 12.60 -17.57 3.42
CA GLY A 46 11.30 -18.13 3.80
C GLY A 46 10.09 -17.30 3.35
N LEU A 47 10.30 -16.01 3.04
CA LEU A 47 9.26 -15.11 2.51
C LEU A 47 9.51 -14.79 1.03
N ALA A 48 10.79 -14.59 0.66
CA ALA A 48 11.25 -14.10 -0.64
C ALA A 48 10.57 -12.77 -1.03
N TYR A 49 10.65 -12.40 -2.31
CA TYR A 49 9.90 -11.27 -2.85
C TYR A 49 8.46 -11.67 -3.13
N VAL A 50 7.51 -10.83 -2.71
CA VAL A 50 6.09 -10.95 -3.04
C VAL A 50 5.64 -9.69 -3.76
N GLN A 51 4.88 -9.85 -4.85
CA GLN A 51 4.29 -8.73 -5.58
C GLN A 51 3.47 -7.85 -4.62
N GLY A 52 3.74 -6.54 -4.63
CA GLY A 52 3.20 -5.58 -3.68
C GLY A 52 4.25 -5.00 -2.74
N MET A 53 5.34 -5.72 -2.45
CA MET A 53 6.46 -5.18 -1.65
C MET A 53 7.09 -3.94 -2.30
N ASN A 54 7.10 -3.89 -3.64
CA ASN A 54 7.57 -2.73 -4.39
C ASN A 54 6.72 -1.47 -4.14
N GLU A 55 5.43 -1.64 -3.84
CA GLU A 55 4.49 -0.54 -3.53
C GLU A 55 4.67 -0.01 -2.10
N ILE A 56 5.35 -0.78 -1.25
CA ILE A 56 5.78 -0.34 0.08
C ILE A 56 7.16 0.32 -0.01
N MET A 57 8.10 -0.28 -0.75
CA MET A 57 9.46 0.25 -0.91
C MET A 57 9.47 1.62 -1.61
N GLY A 58 8.62 1.82 -2.62
CA GLY A 58 8.59 3.05 -3.41
C GLY A 58 8.44 4.33 -2.58
N PRO A 59 7.38 4.48 -1.77
CA PRO A 59 7.19 5.67 -0.93
C PRO A 59 8.30 5.90 0.10
N ILE A 60 8.84 4.82 0.69
CA ILE A 60 9.97 4.91 1.62
C ILE A 60 11.19 5.48 0.90
N TYR A 61 11.59 4.84 -0.20
CA TYR A 61 12.77 5.26 -0.95
C TYR A 61 12.63 6.68 -1.49
N HIS A 62 11.47 7.05 -2.03
CA HIS A 62 11.22 8.41 -2.49
C HIS A 62 11.44 9.45 -1.38
N THR A 63 10.95 9.17 -0.17
CA THR A 63 11.11 10.07 0.99
C THR A 63 12.60 10.33 1.29
N PHE A 64 13.44 9.30 1.27
CA PHE A 64 14.88 9.45 1.50
C PHE A 64 15.63 10.05 0.29
N ALA A 65 15.29 9.62 -0.92
CA ALA A 65 15.95 10.07 -2.15
C ALA A 65 15.65 11.53 -2.50
N CYS A 66 14.53 12.07 -2.02
CA CYS A 66 14.13 13.47 -2.23
C CYS A 66 14.38 14.37 -1.02
N ASP A 67 15.12 13.91 0.00
CA ASP A 67 15.45 14.73 1.17
C ASP A 67 16.15 16.03 0.73
N PRO A 68 15.81 17.22 1.27
CA PRO A 68 16.47 18.47 0.91
C PRO A 68 17.99 18.46 1.12
N ARG A 69 18.46 17.68 2.10
CA ARG A 69 19.86 17.58 2.49
C ARG A 69 20.60 16.54 1.66
N GLN A 70 21.70 16.97 1.04
CA GLN A 70 22.50 16.07 0.21
C GLN A 70 23.15 14.93 0.99
N ASP A 71 23.65 15.21 2.19
CA ASP A 71 24.30 14.22 3.06
C ASP A 71 23.33 13.10 3.51
N TRP A 72 22.03 13.36 3.47
CA TRP A 72 20.99 12.36 3.74
C TRP A 72 20.67 11.55 2.48
N ARG A 73 20.53 12.23 1.33
CA ARG A 73 20.29 11.56 0.04
C ARG A 73 21.38 10.56 -0.33
N GLU A 74 22.64 10.85 0.02
CA GLU A 74 23.78 9.95 -0.23
C GLU A 74 23.62 8.58 0.44
N ASN A 75 22.84 8.49 1.53
CA ASN A 75 22.56 7.25 2.26
C ASN A 75 21.16 6.68 1.97
N ALA A 76 20.41 7.26 1.03
CA ALA A 76 18.99 6.98 0.83
C ALA A 76 18.67 5.50 0.55
N GLU A 77 19.51 4.80 -0.23
CA GLU A 77 19.31 3.36 -0.49
C GLU A 77 19.43 2.53 0.80
N ALA A 78 20.47 2.77 1.59
CA ALA A 78 20.68 2.04 2.84
C ALA A 78 19.57 2.35 3.86
N ASP A 79 19.25 3.62 4.06
CA ASP A 79 18.24 4.06 5.02
C ASP A 79 16.85 3.55 4.65
N ALA A 80 16.50 3.62 3.36
CA ALA A 80 15.25 3.07 2.85
C ALA A 80 15.18 1.55 3.03
N PHE A 81 16.26 0.83 2.75
CA PHE A 81 16.33 -0.62 2.94
C PHE A 81 16.09 -1.03 4.40
N PHE A 82 16.71 -0.34 5.36
CA PHE A 82 16.50 -0.62 6.78
C PHE A 82 15.09 -0.26 7.25
N CYS A 83 14.57 0.89 6.84
CA CYS A 83 13.19 1.29 7.16
C CYS A 83 12.17 0.29 6.59
N PHE A 84 12.35 -0.11 5.33
CA PHE A 84 11.54 -1.15 4.69
C PHE A 84 11.62 -2.48 5.45
N THR A 85 12.82 -2.92 5.82
CA THR A 85 13.02 -4.19 6.55
C THR A 85 12.33 -4.16 7.91
N ASN A 86 12.41 -3.04 8.64
CA ASN A 86 11.72 -2.86 9.91
C ASN A 86 10.20 -2.91 9.75
N LEU A 87 9.65 -2.20 8.76
CA LEU A 87 8.22 -2.22 8.48
C LEU A 87 7.77 -3.64 8.08
N MET A 88 8.53 -4.31 7.22
CA MET A 88 8.24 -5.68 6.81
C MET A 88 8.28 -6.67 7.97
N ALA A 89 9.10 -6.46 9.00
CA ALA A 89 9.08 -7.30 10.19
C ALA A 89 7.72 -7.27 10.91
N GLU A 90 6.98 -6.15 10.81
CA GLU A 90 5.64 -5.99 11.38
C GLU A 90 4.53 -6.49 10.44
N ILE A 91 4.67 -6.30 9.12
CA ILE A 91 3.57 -6.56 8.16
C ILE A 91 3.75 -7.82 7.30
N ARG A 92 4.88 -8.55 7.41
CA ARG A 92 5.18 -9.72 6.56
C ARG A 92 4.11 -10.80 6.58
N ASP A 93 3.40 -10.98 7.69
CA ASP A 93 2.37 -12.00 7.81
C ASP A 93 1.19 -11.72 6.86
N ASN A 94 0.96 -10.45 6.51
CA ASN A 94 -0.04 -10.05 5.51
C ASN A 94 0.31 -10.51 4.08
N PHE A 95 1.59 -10.83 3.80
CA PHE A 95 2.05 -11.30 2.49
C PHE A 95 2.07 -12.83 2.36
N ILE A 96 1.94 -13.55 3.47
CA ILE A 96 1.99 -15.01 3.49
C ILE A 96 0.56 -15.55 3.40
N LYS A 97 0.07 -15.74 2.16
CA LYS A 97 -1.28 -16.28 1.87
C LYS A 97 -1.59 -17.62 2.55
N THR A 98 -0.56 -18.39 2.94
CA THR A 98 -0.70 -19.67 3.64
C THR A 98 -0.94 -19.53 5.15
N LEU A 99 -0.99 -18.33 5.72
CA LEU A 99 -1.38 -18.11 7.12
C LEU A 99 -2.87 -17.78 7.27
N ASP A 100 -3.62 -17.65 6.17
CA ASP A 100 -5.04 -17.31 6.14
C ASP A 100 -5.98 -18.47 6.52
N PHE A 101 -5.45 -19.58 7.06
CA PHE A 101 -6.25 -20.73 7.48
C PHE A 101 -6.85 -20.59 8.89
N ASP A 102 -6.41 -19.61 9.67
CA ASP A 102 -6.98 -19.34 11.00
C ASP A 102 -7.84 -18.08 10.99
N SER A 103 -9.13 -18.26 11.28
CA SER A 103 -10.14 -17.19 11.33
C SER A 103 -9.93 -16.15 12.44
N SER A 104 -8.99 -16.38 13.36
CA SER A 104 -8.75 -15.54 14.53
C SER A 104 -7.56 -14.57 14.40
N CYS A 105 -6.69 -14.76 13.40
CA CYS A 105 -5.52 -13.92 13.15
C CYS A 105 -5.29 -13.67 11.64
N GLY A 106 -4.35 -12.78 11.30
CA GLY A 106 -3.98 -12.49 9.91
C GLY A 106 -4.93 -11.53 9.17
N ILE A 107 -4.77 -11.44 7.85
CA ILE A 107 -5.45 -10.43 7.03
C ILE A 107 -6.98 -10.60 7.02
N GLY A 108 -7.46 -11.84 7.10
CA GLY A 108 -8.88 -12.15 7.23
C GLY A 108 -9.50 -11.56 8.50
N ALA A 109 -8.78 -11.68 9.63
CA ALA A 109 -9.21 -11.09 10.90
C ALA A 109 -9.23 -9.55 10.84
N GLU A 110 -8.24 -8.92 10.21
CA GLU A 110 -8.20 -7.46 10.03
C GLU A 110 -9.34 -6.95 9.14
N MET A 111 -9.64 -7.64 8.02
CA MET A 111 -10.80 -7.34 7.19
C MET A 111 -12.12 -7.50 7.95
N ASN A 112 -12.24 -8.53 8.79
CA ASN A 112 -13.42 -8.71 9.64
C ASN A 112 -13.54 -7.59 10.68
N LYS A 113 -12.44 -7.15 11.30
CA LYS A 113 -12.41 -6.01 12.22
C LYS A 113 -12.88 -4.73 11.53
N LEU A 114 -12.43 -4.48 10.29
CA LEU A 114 -12.90 -3.35 9.47
C LEU A 114 -14.42 -3.42 9.26
N MET A 115 -14.96 -4.58 8.87
CA MET A 115 -16.41 -4.74 8.66
C MET A 115 -17.22 -4.61 9.95
N LEU A 116 -16.70 -5.10 11.08
CA LEU A 116 -17.33 -4.91 12.39
C LEU A 116 -17.33 -3.43 12.81
N LEU A 117 -16.24 -2.72 12.54
CA LEU A 117 -16.14 -1.28 12.77
C LEU A 117 -17.17 -0.53 11.92
N LEU A 118 -17.28 -0.86 10.63
CA LEU A 118 -18.30 -0.30 9.74
C LEU A 118 -19.70 -0.59 10.27
N LYS A 119 -20.01 -1.84 10.65
CA LYS A 119 -21.31 -2.21 11.22
C LYS A 119 -21.67 -1.36 12.44
N LYS A 120 -20.70 -1.10 13.31
CA LYS A 120 -20.87 -0.28 14.52
C LYS A 120 -21.11 1.20 14.20
N LYS A 121 -20.49 1.73 13.14
CA LYS A 121 -20.56 3.15 12.78
C LYS A 121 -21.70 3.47 11.82
N ASP A 122 -21.98 2.58 10.87
CA ASP A 122 -23.07 2.67 9.91
C ASP A 122 -23.61 1.26 9.58
N GLN A 123 -24.62 0.85 10.34
CA GLN A 123 -25.28 -0.45 10.15
C GLN A 123 -26.00 -0.56 8.79
N ARG A 124 -26.48 0.57 8.24
CA ARG A 124 -27.23 0.57 6.98
C ARG A 124 -26.27 0.34 5.81
N LEU A 125 -25.15 1.05 5.77
CA LEU A 125 -24.11 0.84 4.77
C LEU A 125 -23.54 -0.58 4.85
N HIS A 126 -23.23 -1.06 6.06
CA HIS A 126 -22.78 -2.45 6.24
C HIS A 126 -23.79 -3.48 5.70
N ALA A 127 -25.09 -3.28 5.96
CA ALA A 127 -26.14 -4.16 5.45
C ALA A 127 -26.19 -4.13 3.91
N GLN A 128 -26.08 -2.96 3.29
CA GLN A 128 -26.04 -2.82 1.83
C GLN A 128 -24.88 -3.63 1.21
N LEU A 129 -23.66 -3.48 1.73
CA LEU A 129 -22.49 -4.20 1.20
C LEU A 129 -22.68 -5.71 1.33
N ARG A 130 -23.23 -6.16 2.47
CA ARG A 130 -23.52 -7.58 2.71
C ARG A 130 -24.61 -8.11 1.76
N ASP A 131 -25.70 -7.37 1.60
CA ASP A 131 -26.86 -7.81 0.81
C ASP A 131 -26.52 -7.90 -0.69
N GLN A 132 -25.51 -7.14 -1.15
CA GLN A 132 -24.92 -7.24 -2.48
C GLN A 132 -23.82 -8.30 -2.63
N ASP A 133 -23.49 -9.04 -1.56
CA ASP A 133 -22.31 -9.94 -1.50
C ASP A 133 -20.99 -9.23 -1.85
N LEU A 134 -20.88 -7.92 -1.57
CA LEU A 134 -19.65 -7.16 -1.72
C LEU A 134 -18.70 -7.47 -0.55
N LYS A 135 -17.91 -8.52 -0.74
CA LYS A 135 -16.98 -9.05 0.26
C LYS A 135 -15.75 -8.16 0.45
N PRO A 136 -15.26 -7.96 1.70
CA PRO A 136 -14.10 -7.11 1.98
C PRO A 136 -12.82 -7.59 1.27
N GLN A 137 -12.71 -8.88 0.94
CA GLN A 137 -11.59 -9.45 0.18
C GLN A 137 -11.37 -8.75 -1.17
N PHE A 138 -12.41 -8.15 -1.75
CA PHE A 138 -12.32 -7.49 -3.06
C PHE A 138 -11.65 -6.11 -3.02
N PHE A 139 -11.58 -5.47 -1.85
CA PHE A 139 -11.03 -4.12 -1.69
C PHE A 139 -10.07 -4.01 -0.49
N ALA A 140 -10.52 -4.43 0.69
CA ALA A 140 -9.81 -4.24 1.94
C ALA A 140 -8.51 -5.05 2.04
N PHE A 141 -8.41 -6.19 1.33
CA PHE A 141 -7.16 -6.96 1.29
C PHE A 141 -5.99 -6.09 0.83
N ARG A 142 -6.16 -5.39 -0.30
CA ARG A 142 -5.14 -4.49 -0.85
C ARG A 142 -4.91 -3.28 0.06
N TRP A 143 -6.00 -2.68 0.57
CA TRP A 143 -5.92 -1.53 1.47
C TRP A 143 -5.05 -1.80 2.68
N ILE A 144 -5.23 -2.97 3.31
CA ILE A 144 -4.52 -3.34 4.54
C ILE A 144 -3.11 -3.84 4.23
N THR A 145 -2.94 -4.73 3.25
CA THR A 145 -1.62 -5.30 2.90
C THR A 145 -0.64 -4.25 2.39
N LEU A 146 -1.14 -3.22 1.69
CA LEU A 146 -0.32 -2.17 1.09
C LEU A 146 -0.41 -0.83 1.84
N LEU A 147 -0.99 -0.80 3.04
CA LEU A 147 -1.13 0.41 3.85
C LEU A 147 -1.72 1.59 3.05
N LEU A 148 -2.73 1.30 2.23
CA LEU A 148 -3.43 2.20 1.33
C LEU A 148 -2.56 2.87 0.25
N SER A 149 -1.34 2.38 -0.02
CA SER A 149 -0.41 3.03 -0.96
C SER A 149 -0.89 3.06 -2.41
N GLN A 150 -1.89 2.24 -2.77
CA GLN A 150 -2.51 2.23 -4.10
C GLN A 150 -3.83 3.00 -4.17
N GLU A 151 -4.34 3.54 -3.05
CA GLU A 151 -5.62 4.29 -3.06
C GLU A 151 -5.40 5.78 -3.27
N PHE A 152 -4.17 6.24 -3.06
CA PHE A 152 -3.84 7.66 -3.00
C PHE A 152 -2.61 7.99 -3.86
N SER A 153 -2.48 9.27 -4.21
CA SER A 153 -1.28 9.78 -4.86
C SER A 153 -0.08 9.73 -3.92
N LEU A 154 1.16 9.72 -4.43
CA LEU A 154 2.35 9.61 -3.58
C LEU A 154 2.40 10.65 -2.45
N PRO A 155 2.14 11.96 -2.69
CA PRO A 155 2.14 12.94 -1.62
C PRO A 155 1.13 12.63 -0.52
N ASP A 156 -0.05 12.14 -0.90
CA ASP A 156 -1.11 11.75 0.04
C ASP A 156 -0.73 10.48 0.81
N VAL A 157 -0.08 9.50 0.15
CA VAL A 157 0.46 8.29 0.80
C VAL A 157 1.49 8.67 1.86
N ILE A 158 2.45 9.55 1.53
CA ILE A 158 3.47 10.02 2.49
C ILE A 158 2.77 10.71 3.67
N ARG A 159 1.83 11.62 3.40
CA ARG A 159 1.10 12.33 4.46
C ARG A 159 0.28 11.38 5.35
N LEU A 160 -0.33 10.36 4.75
CA LEU A 160 -1.05 9.32 5.47
C LEU A 160 -0.09 8.52 6.35
N TRP A 161 1.06 8.13 5.81
CA TRP A 161 2.08 7.35 6.49
C TRP A 161 2.74 8.10 7.64
N ASP A 162 2.89 9.44 7.55
CA ASP A 162 3.31 10.26 8.69
C ASP A 162 2.38 10.03 9.90
N SER A 163 1.07 9.99 9.65
CA SER A 163 0.07 9.79 10.71
C SER A 163 0.04 8.35 11.19
N LEU A 164 0.17 7.38 10.28
CA LEU A 164 0.23 5.96 10.64
C LEU A 164 1.46 5.66 11.50
N PHE A 165 2.64 6.08 11.08
CA PHE A 165 3.88 5.75 11.80
C PHE A 165 4.02 6.50 13.13
N ALA A 166 3.40 7.68 13.27
CA ALA A 166 3.30 8.39 14.54
C ALA A 166 2.35 7.72 15.56
N ASP A 167 1.40 6.88 15.11
CA ASP A 167 0.43 6.23 15.97
C ASP A 167 0.96 4.88 16.50
N GLY A 168 0.92 4.69 17.83
CA GLY A 168 1.32 3.43 18.49
C GLY A 168 0.39 2.24 18.19
N LYS A 169 -0.81 2.51 17.65
CA LYS A 169 -1.82 1.54 17.20
C LYS A 169 -2.11 1.69 15.70
N ARG A 170 -1.08 2.03 14.91
CA ARG A 170 -1.15 2.28 13.46
C ARG A 170 -2.02 1.32 12.65
N PHE A 171 -2.01 0.02 12.93
CA PHE A 171 -2.81 -0.95 12.20
C PHE A 171 -4.29 -0.89 12.57
N GLU A 172 -4.64 -0.59 13.82
CA GLU A 172 -6.02 -0.29 14.20
C GLU A 172 -6.46 1.05 13.57
N PHE A 173 -5.59 2.05 13.59
CA PHE A 173 -5.83 3.35 12.96
C PHE A 173 -6.07 3.24 11.45
N LEU A 174 -5.33 2.37 10.76
CA LEU A 174 -5.55 2.02 9.35
C LEU A 174 -6.97 1.52 9.08
N LEU A 175 -7.53 0.70 9.97
CA LEU A 175 -8.92 0.23 9.85
C LEU A 175 -9.93 1.38 10.02
N TYR A 176 -9.64 2.35 10.90
CA TYR A 176 -10.47 3.55 11.02
C TYR A 176 -10.42 4.39 9.75
N ILE A 177 -9.26 4.53 9.11
CA ILE A 177 -9.12 5.21 7.81
C ILE A 177 -9.95 4.48 6.74
N GLY A 178 -9.81 3.15 6.62
CA GLY A 178 -10.60 2.36 5.68
C GLY A 178 -12.12 2.46 5.94
N CYS A 179 -12.54 2.47 7.20
CA CYS A 179 -13.94 2.68 7.56
C CYS A 179 -14.43 4.09 7.20
N ALA A 180 -13.60 5.11 7.40
CA ALA A 180 -13.91 6.48 7.02
C ALA A 180 -14.04 6.64 5.51
N MET A 181 -13.20 5.96 4.71
CA MET A 181 -13.32 5.92 3.24
C MET A 181 -14.66 5.35 2.80
N LEU A 182 -15.11 4.23 3.39
CA LEU A 182 -16.42 3.64 3.08
C LEU A 182 -17.57 4.58 3.45
N ILE A 183 -17.50 5.21 4.62
CA ILE A 183 -18.52 6.17 5.07
C ILE A 183 -18.53 7.43 4.19
N HIS A 184 -17.37 7.86 3.69
CA HIS A 184 -17.28 8.98 2.77
C HIS A 184 -18.03 8.72 1.46
N LEU A 185 -17.98 7.48 0.96
CA LEU A 185 -18.68 7.02 -0.25
C LEU A 185 -20.11 6.52 0.02
N ARG A 186 -20.65 6.77 1.20
CA ARG A 186 -21.89 6.15 1.68
C ARG A 186 -23.06 6.35 0.71
N GLU A 187 -23.30 7.59 0.26
CA GLU A 187 -24.49 7.90 -0.53
C GLU A 187 -24.46 7.17 -1.88
N GLU A 188 -23.29 7.14 -2.52
CA GLU A 188 -23.03 6.42 -3.76
C GLU A 188 -23.17 4.92 -3.57
N LEU A 189 -22.61 4.37 -2.49
CA LEU A 189 -22.68 2.93 -2.18
C LEU A 189 -24.10 2.45 -1.87
N LEU A 190 -24.92 3.28 -1.22
CA LEU A 190 -26.31 2.96 -0.93
C LEU A 190 -27.21 2.97 -2.18
N GLN A 191 -26.85 3.73 -3.21
CA GLN A 191 -27.61 3.86 -4.45
C GLN A 191 -27.11 2.92 -5.55
N GLY A 192 -25.83 2.58 -5.54
CA GLY A 192 -25.19 1.73 -6.52
C GLY A 192 -25.56 0.25 -6.38
N ASP A 193 -25.45 -0.48 -7.48
CA ASP A 193 -25.49 -1.95 -7.50
C ASP A 193 -24.09 -2.53 -7.23
N PHE A 194 -23.97 -3.86 -7.21
CA PHE A 194 -22.69 -4.54 -7.00
C PHE A 194 -21.58 -4.05 -7.94
N THR A 195 -21.88 -3.82 -9.22
CA THR A 195 -20.86 -3.47 -10.22
C THR A 195 -20.36 -2.04 -10.01
N VAL A 196 -21.27 -1.10 -9.74
CA VAL A 196 -20.92 0.28 -9.42
C VAL A 196 -20.12 0.34 -8.13
N ASN A 197 -20.60 -0.35 -7.09
CA ASN A 197 -19.99 -0.33 -5.77
C ASN A 197 -18.61 -0.97 -5.77
N MET A 198 -18.41 -2.06 -6.51
CA MET A 198 -17.09 -2.68 -6.70
C MET A 198 -16.08 -1.68 -7.26
N LYS A 199 -16.49 -0.88 -8.25
CA LYS A 199 -15.60 0.14 -8.85
C LYS A 199 -15.34 1.32 -7.92
N LEU A 200 -16.28 1.67 -7.05
CA LEU A 200 -16.10 2.78 -6.10
C LEU A 200 -15.08 2.45 -5.01
N VAL A 201 -14.95 1.19 -4.63
CA VAL A 201 -14.05 0.75 -3.56
C VAL A 201 -12.70 0.21 -4.07
N GLN A 202 -12.44 0.25 -5.38
CA GLN A 202 -11.20 -0.21 -6.03
C GLN A 202 -10.38 0.96 -6.55
#